data_AF-A0A926ULX5-F1
#
_entry.id   AF-A0A926ULX5-F1
#
_cell.length_a   1.000
_cell.length_b   1.000
_cell.length_c   1.000
_cell.angle_alpha   90.00
_cell.angle_beta   90.00
_cell.angle_gamma   90.00
#
_symmetry.space_group_name_H-M   'P 1'
#
loop_
_entity.id
_entity.type
_entity.pdbx_description
1 polymer ?
#
loop_
_entity_poly.entity_id
_entity_poly.type
_entity_poly.pdbx_seq_one_letter_code
_entity_poly.pdbx_strand_id
1 'polypeptide(L)'
;MVSHTRRGKRNSYGRKLYIVYYARLVAVDLTGTNIYGATFENADLTGAIMPDREVYTTDINLNFHPENAPLVKEITMTREVIHTDNAPSPVGPYNQAIIASGKMLFVAGQIAIDPRLGEVVYRDDVIKQTEQVMRNIEAILTAAGATFKDIVKTGVFLANMDDFAAVNGVYAQYFSEDTAPARACVEVSRLPKNVLVEIECIAVISQ
;
A
#
# COMPACT_ATOMS: atom_id res chain seq x y z
N MET A 1 14.31 10.16 30.22
CA MET A 1 15.29 10.02 31.32
C MET A 1 14.64 10.54 32.60
N VAL A 2 14.20 9.66 33.51
CA VAL A 2 13.81 10.04 34.88
C VAL A 2 14.48 9.03 35.80
N SER A 3 15.49 9.49 36.54
CA SER A 3 16.11 8.76 37.64
C SER A 3 15.21 8.81 38.88
N HIS A 4 15.26 7.79 39.74
CA HIS A 4 15.66 7.89 41.16
C HIS A 4 15.40 6.59 41.95
N THR A 5 16.47 6.16 42.62
CA THR A 5 16.66 5.36 43.84
C THR A 5 15.46 4.67 44.52
N ARG A 6 15.49 3.33 44.55
CA ARG A 6 14.60 2.49 45.40
C ARG A 6 15.00 2.59 46.88
N ARG A 7 14.10 3.10 47.72
CA ARG A 7 14.09 2.80 49.17
C ARG A 7 12.69 2.34 49.57
N GLY A 8 12.48 1.02 49.64
CA GLY A 8 11.18 0.45 49.99
C GLY A 8 10.83 0.76 51.45
N LYS A 9 9.81 1.58 51.68
CA LYS A 9 9.19 1.72 53.01
C LYS A 9 8.13 0.62 53.19
N ARG A 10 8.21 -0.11 54.30
CA ARG A 10 7.13 -1.01 54.78
C ARG A 10 6.15 -0.20 55.63
N ASN A 11 4.86 -0.54 55.58
CA ASN A 11 3.89 0.04 56.52
C ASN A 11 3.97 -0.66 57.89
N SER A 12 3.28 -0.12 58.90
CA SER A 12 3.26 -0.61 60.29
C SER A 12 2.74 -2.05 60.46
N TYR A 13 2.23 -2.67 59.39
CA TYR A 13 1.74 -4.05 59.35
C TYR A 13 2.62 -4.99 58.51
N GLY A 14 3.83 -4.57 58.13
CA GLY A 14 4.83 -5.43 57.49
C GLY A 14 4.55 -5.84 56.04
N ARG A 15 3.51 -5.30 55.38
CA ARG A 15 3.20 -5.59 53.98
C ARG A 15 4.06 -4.73 53.04
N LYS A 16 4.53 -5.30 51.92
CA LYS A 16 5.23 -4.56 50.86
C LYS A 16 4.27 -3.54 50.26
N LEU A 17 4.64 -2.26 50.32
CA LEU A 17 3.94 -1.18 49.63
C LEU A 17 4.36 -1.21 48.15
N TYR A 18 3.46 -1.61 47.26
CA TYR A 18 3.68 -1.46 45.82
C TYR A 18 3.27 -0.05 45.43
N ILE A 19 4.23 0.79 45.07
CA ILE A 19 3.96 2.07 44.43
C ILE A 19 3.71 1.74 42.95
N VAL A 20 2.46 1.83 42.52
CA VAL A 20 2.09 1.77 41.10
C VAL A 20 2.38 3.15 40.52
N TYR A 21 3.35 3.24 39.62
CA TYR A 21 3.62 4.47 38.88
C TYR A 21 2.74 4.49 37.65
N TYR A 22 1.80 5.44 37.57
CA TYR A 22 1.07 5.73 36.35
C TYR A 22 1.95 6.62 35.46
N ALA A 23 2.35 6.11 34.30
CA ALA A 23 2.98 6.91 33.26
C ALA A 23 1.90 7.33 32.26
N ARG A 24 1.71 8.64 32.07
CA ARG A 24 0.82 9.18 31.04
C ARG A 24 1.69 9.56 29.83
N LEU A 25 1.56 8.83 28.73
CA LEU A 25 2.41 8.96 27.53
C LEU A 25 1.60 9.50 26.35
N VAL A 26 1.04 10.71 26.53
CA VAL A 26 0.26 11.36 25.48
C VAL A 26 1.21 11.91 24.41
N ALA A 27 0.93 11.63 23.13
CA ALA A 27 1.68 12.15 21.97
C ALA A 27 3.19 11.85 21.97
N VAL A 28 3.58 10.67 22.46
CA VAL A 28 4.98 10.23 22.47
C VAL A 28 5.32 9.46 21.18
N ASP A 29 6.49 9.74 20.59
CA ASP A 29 7.04 8.97 19.48
C ASP A 29 7.91 7.82 20.00
N LEU A 30 7.51 6.58 19.69
CA LEU A 30 8.19 5.35 20.10
C LEU A 30 8.95 4.65 18.97
N THR A 31 9.06 5.26 17.78
CA THR A 31 9.64 4.65 16.57
C THR A 31 11.09 4.15 16.71
N GLY A 32 11.85 4.66 17.69
CA GLY A 32 13.23 4.25 17.99
C GLY A 32 13.40 3.49 19.32
N THR A 33 12.31 3.08 19.97
CA THR A 33 12.37 2.51 21.32
C THR A 33 12.33 0.98 21.32
N ASN A 34 13.15 0.35 22.16
CA ASN A 34 13.08 -1.09 22.43
C ASN A 34 12.12 -1.33 23.60
N ILE A 35 10.87 -1.66 23.29
CA ILE A 35 9.79 -1.91 24.26
C ILE A 35 9.55 -3.42 24.52
N TYR A 36 10.46 -4.29 24.08
CA TYR A 36 10.32 -5.73 24.29
C TYR A 36 10.22 -6.06 25.78
N GLY A 37 9.13 -6.74 26.17
CA GLY A 37 8.86 -7.16 27.55
C GLY A 37 8.17 -6.11 28.43
N ALA A 38 7.73 -4.97 27.88
CA ALA A 38 6.89 -4.03 28.60
C ALA A 38 5.41 -4.44 28.53
N THR A 39 4.73 -4.48 29.68
CA THR A 39 3.27 -4.62 29.76
C THR A 39 2.70 -3.28 30.23
N PHE A 40 1.81 -2.70 29.43
CA PHE A 40 1.12 -1.46 29.76
C PHE A 40 -0.27 -1.78 30.29
N GLU A 41 -0.45 -1.71 31.61
CA GLU A 41 -1.77 -1.78 32.23
C GLU A 41 -2.28 -0.35 32.49
N ASN A 42 -3.49 -0.03 32.00
CA ASN A 42 -4.14 1.28 32.20
C ASN A 42 -3.31 2.49 31.75
N ALA A 43 -2.49 2.35 30.70
CA ALA A 43 -1.73 3.45 30.12
C ALA A 43 -2.56 4.19 29.05
N ASP A 44 -2.65 5.52 29.18
CA ASP A 44 -3.19 6.39 28.13
C ASP A 44 -2.13 6.58 27.04
N LEU A 45 -2.30 5.83 25.95
CA LEU A 45 -1.43 5.83 24.77
C LEU A 45 -2.06 6.57 23.58
N THR A 46 -3.12 7.35 23.84
CA THR A 46 -3.83 8.09 22.79
C THR A 46 -2.88 9.03 22.06
N GLY A 47 -2.81 8.90 20.74
CA GLY A 47 -1.95 9.73 19.88
C GLY A 47 -0.46 9.38 19.95
N ALA A 48 -0.06 8.28 20.60
CA ALA A 48 1.30 7.79 20.54
C ALA A 48 1.59 7.15 19.17
N ILE A 49 2.77 7.41 18.61
CA ILE A 49 3.25 6.74 17.40
C ILE A 49 4.00 5.49 17.84
N MET A 50 3.47 4.32 17.49
CA MET A 50 4.03 3.03 17.86
C MET A 50 5.23 2.64 16.96
N PRO A 51 6.01 1.59 17.32
CA PRO A 51 7.14 1.13 16.50
C PRO A 51 6.76 0.69 15.08
N ASP A 52 5.51 0.30 14.84
CA ASP A 52 4.92 0.02 13.52
C ASP A 52 4.57 1.31 12.73
N ARG A 53 4.85 2.49 13.30
CA ARG A 53 4.47 3.83 12.80
C ARG A 53 2.98 4.11 12.77
N GLU A 54 2.19 3.26 13.41
CA GLU A 54 0.75 3.43 13.50
C GLU A 54 0.39 4.25 14.74
N VAL A 55 -0.69 5.01 14.62
CA VAL A 55 -1.26 5.75 15.74
C VAL A 55 -2.45 4.95 16.25
N TYR A 56 -2.58 4.85 17.57
CA TYR A 56 -3.73 4.19 18.20
C TYR A 56 -4.53 5.26 18.95
N THR A 57 -5.85 5.21 18.75
CA THR A 57 -6.79 6.11 19.43
C THR A 57 -7.73 5.29 20.32
N THR A 58 -8.28 5.94 21.33
CA THR A 58 -9.35 5.37 22.15
C THR A 58 -10.66 5.57 21.44
N ASP A 59 -11.39 4.49 21.20
CA ASP A 59 -12.66 4.58 20.47
C ASP A 59 -13.78 5.08 21.39
N ILE A 60 -13.98 6.40 21.39
CA ILE A 60 -14.92 7.12 22.26
C ILE A 60 -16.40 6.87 21.90
N ASN A 61 -16.67 6.19 20.76
CA ASN A 61 -18.03 5.94 20.26
C ASN A 61 -18.60 4.57 20.65
N LEU A 62 -17.81 3.71 21.30
CA LEU A 62 -18.30 2.49 21.94
C LEU A 62 -18.66 2.85 23.39
N ASN A 63 -19.97 2.92 23.70
CA ASN A 63 -20.54 3.18 25.02
C ASN A 63 -20.07 2.17 26.10
N PHE A 64 -18.81 2.28 26.52
CA PHE A 64 -18.24 1.60 27.66
C PHE A 64 -17.63 2.64 28.59
N HIS A 65 -17.64 2.31 29.89
CA HIS A 65 -16.92 3.06 30.90
C HIS A 65 -15.52 3.43 30.40
N PRO A 66 -15.12 4.71 30.44
CA PRO A 66 -13.93 5.24 29.75
C PRO A 66 -12.63 4.55 30.16
N GLU A 67 -12.60 3.90 31.32
CA GLU A 67 -11.46 3.07 31.76
C GLU A 67 -11.23 1.77 30.96
N ASN A 68 -12.16 1.32 30.11
CA ASN A 68 -12.08 0.02 29.40
C ASN A 68 -12.27 0.12 27.87
N ALA A 69 -12.17 1.32 27.29
CA ALA A 69 -12.29 1.46 25.83
C ALA A 69 -11.12 0.75 25.12
N PRO A 70 -11.38 -0.17 24.16
CA PRO A 70 -10.31 -0.80 23.41
C PRO A 70 -9.56 0.25 22.58
N LEU A 71 -8.23 0.11 22.51
CA LEU A 71 -7.42 0.89 21.58
C LEU A 71 -7.75 0.40 20.16
N VAL A 72 -8.16 1.33 19.30
CA VAL A 72 -8.42 1.06 17.89
C VAL A 72 -7.30 1.70 17.09
N LYS A 73 -6.77 0.94 16.13
CA LYS A 73 -5.78 1.42 15.18
C LYS A 73 -6.40 2.57 14.39
N GLU A 74 -5.81 3.75 14.48
CA GLU A 74 -6.22 4.90 13.68
C GLU A 74 -5.83 4.59 12.23
N ILE A 75 -6.82 4.32 11.38
CA ILE A 75 -6.59 4.12 9.94
C ILE A 75 -6.24 5.48 9.36
N THR A 76 -4.97 5.85 9.42
CA THR A 76 -4.48 7.02 8.72
C THR A 76 -4.44 6.66 7.24
N MET A 77 -5.13 7.43 6.39
CA MET A 77 -5.09 7.23 4.95
C MET A 77 -3.67 7.56 4.46
N THR A 78 -2.82 6.53 4.35
CA THR A 78 -1.42 6.67 3.94
C THR A 78 -1.30 6.75 2.42
N ARG A 79 -0.22 7.40 1.95
CA ARG A 79 0.15 7.46 0.55
C ARG A 79 1.62 7.07 0.40
N GLU A 80 1.87 6.01 -0.36
CA GLU A 80 3.22 5.54 -0.67
C GLU A 80 3.43 5.54 -2.19
N VAL A 81 4.64 5.95 -2.61
CA VAL A 81 5.04 5.96 -4.03
C VAL A 81 5.77 4.67 -4.34
N ILE A 82 5.31 3.97 -5.38
CA ILE A 82 5.99 2.78 -5.90
C ILE A 82 6.85 3.19 -7.10
N HIS A 83 8.11 2.74 -7.06
CA HIS A 83 9.09 2.97 -8.11
C HIS A 83 9.95 1.72 -8.31
N THR A 84 10.23 1.38 -9.57
CA THR A 84 11.16 0.33 -9.96
C THR A 84 11.87 0.68 -11.26
N ASP A 85 13.17 0.35 -11.35
CA ASP A 85 13.96 0.51 -12.57
C ASP A 85 13.62 -0.54 -13.63
N ASN A 86 12.85 -1.57 -13.26
CA ASN A 86 12.40 -2.63 -14.18
C ASN A 86 11.12 -2.25 -14.95
N ALA A 87 10.57 -1.05 -14.70
CA ALA A 87 9.46 -0.48 -15.45
C ALA A 87 9.84 0.92 -15.96
N PRO A 88 9.21 1.40 -17.04
CA PRO A 88 9.54 2.70 -17.61
C PRO A 88 9.44 3.83 -16.58
N SER A 89 10.43 4.72 -16.58
CA SER A 89 10.33 5.94 -15.79
C SER A 89 9.20 6.83 -16.31
N PRO A 90 8.46 7.54 -15.44
CA PRO A 90 7.41 8.45 -15.85
C PRO A 90 7.92 9.52 -16.82
N VAL A 91 7.21 9.73 -17.93
CA VAL A 91 7.54 10.76 -18.95
C VAL A 91 6.76 12.07 -18.69
N GLY A 92 6.32 12.29 -17.45
CA GLY A 92 5.50 13.43 -17.04
C GLY A 92 5.30 13.49 -15.53
N PRO A 93 4.46 14.41 -15.02
CA PRO A 93 4.28 14.64 -13.58
C PRO A 93 3.34 13.58 -12.95
N TYR A 94 3.73 12.30 -13.02
CA TYR A 94 3.03 11.18 -12.40
C TYR A 94 4.04 10.14 -11.87
N ASN A 95 3.56 9.18 -11.07
CA ASN A 95 4.37 8.07 -10.55
C ASN A 95 3.92 6.76 -11.21
N GLN A 96 4.78 5.74 -11.26
CA GLN A 96 4.45 4.42 -11.81
C GLN A 96 3.23 3.82 -11.13
N ALA A 97 3.20 3.87 -9.79
CA ALA A 97 2.02 3.53 -9.01
C ALA A 97 2.02 4.24 -7.65
N ILE A 98 0.84 4.28 -7.02
CA ILE A 98 0.62 4.79 -5.67
C ILE A 98 -0.13 3.74 -4.86
N ILE A 99 0.35 3.44 -3.65
CA ILE A 99 -0.44 2.73 -2.65
C ILE A 99 -1.20 3.77 -1.83
N ALA A 100 -2.52 3.61 -1.73
CA ALA A 100 -3.38 4.36 -0.84
C ALA A 100 -3.87 3.47 0.31
N SER A 101 -3.83 4.01 1.53
CA SER A 101 -4.33 3.38 2.75
C SER A 101 -3.71 2.01 3.05
N GLY A 102 -2.50 1.78 2.56
CA GLY A 102 -1.76 0.51 2.70
C GLY A 102 -2.37 -0.70 1.98
N LYS A 103 -3.45 -0.52 1.19
CA LYS A 103 -4.20 -1.65 0.60
C LYS A 103 -4.49 -1.50 -0.87
N MET A 104 -4.73 -0.29 -1.36
CA MET A 104 -5.13 -0.07 -2.75
C MET A 104 -3.94 0.41 -3.56
N LEU A 105 -3.52 -0.39 -4.53
CA LEU A 105 -2.47 -0.03 -5.47
C LEU A 105 -3.10 0.50 -6.76
N PHE A 106 -2.78 1.74 -7.11
CA PHE A 106 -3.19 2.39 -8.36
C PHE A 106 -1.99 2.46 -9.30
N VAL A 107 -2.03 1.67 -10.37
CA VAL A 107 -0.97 1.63 -11.39
C VAL A 107 -1.34 2.57 -12.53
N ALA A 108 -0.43 3.47 -12.88
CA ALA A 108 -0.62 4.38 -14.00
C ALA A 108 -0.68 3.63 -15.34
N GLY A 109 -1.29 4.25 -16.35
CA GLY A 109 -1.34 3.70 -17.71
C GLY A 109 0.03 3.29 -18.23
N GLN A 110 0.17 2.01 -18.55
CA GLN A 110 1.40 1.43 -19.08
C GLN A 110 1.32 1.33 -20.60
N ILE A 111 2.38 1.78 -21.25
CA ILE A 111 2.60 1.69 -22.69
C ILE A 111 3.87 0.89 -22.98
N ALA A 112 4.07 0.48 -24.23
CA ALA A 112 5.16 -0.40 -24.67
C ALA A 112 6.53 0.29 -24.74
N ILE A 113 6.97 0.92 -23.64
CA ILE A 113 8.34 1.41 -23.48
C ILE A 113 9.19 0.27 -22.90
N ASP A 114 10.37 0.06 -23.48
CA ASP A 114 11.39 -0.79 -22.88
C ASP A 114 12.11 0.00 -21.78
N PRO A 115 12.11 -0.46 -20.51
CA PRO A 115 12.69 0.27 -19.38
C PRO A 115 14.21 0.46 -19.51
N ARG A 116 14.91 -0.39 -20.26
CA ARG A 116 16.36 -0.30 -20.49
C ARG A 116 16.70 0.72 -21.56
N LEU A 117 15.84 0.84 -22.58
CA LEU A 117 16.05 1.76 -23.71
C LEU A 117 15.40 3.14 -23.47
N GLY A 118 14.34 3.20 -22.65
CA GLY A 118 13.54 4.42 -22.45
C GLY A 118 12.63 4.78 -23.64
N GLU A 119 12.57 3.92 -24.65
CA GLU A 119 11.89 4.17 -25.93
C GLU A 119 10.74 3.19 -26.18
N VAL A 120 9.78 3.64 -27.00
CA VAL A 120 8.68 2.78 -27.46
C VAL A 120 9.23 1.72 -28.40
N VAL A 121 8.90 0.46 -28.12
CA VAL A 121 9.24 -0.71 -28.93
C VAL A 121 8.01 -1.24 -29.67
N TYR A 122 8.25 -1.98 -30.76
CA TYR A 122 7.21 -2.68 -31.54
C TYR A 122 6.11 -1.77 -32.10
N ARG A 123 6.47 -0.61 -32.67
CA ARG A 123 5.52 0.45 -33.09
C ARG A 123 4.31 -0.02 -33.90
N ASP A 124 4.46 -1.05 -34.74
CA ASP A 124 3.42 -1.55 -35.64
C ASP A 124 2.92 -2.97 -35.28
N ASP A 125 3.24 -3.47 -34.09
CA ASP A 125 2.88 -4.83 -33.64
C ASP A 125 2.17 -4.77 -32.27
N VAL A 126 0.83 -4.76 -32.31
CA VAL A 126 -0.02 -4.62 -31.12
C VAL A 126 0.15 -5.78 -30.14
N ILE A 127 0.46 -6.99 -30.64
CA ILE A 127 0.67 -8.17 -29.81
C ILE A 127 1.93 -7.95 -28.95
N LYS A 128 3.05 -7.60 -29.58
CA LYS A 128 4.30 -7.35 -28.85
C LYS A 128 4.24 -6.10 -27.96
N GLN A 129 3.50 -5.08 -28.38
CA GLN A 129 3.23 -3.95 -27.48
C GLN A 129 2.46 -4.39 -26.24
N THR A 130 1.42 -5.20 -26.40
CA THR A 130 0.64 -5.73 -25.28
C THR A 130 1.52 -6.56 -24.36
N GLU A 131 2.37 -7.45 -24.87
CA GLU A 131 3.31 -8.21 -24.06
C GLU A 131 4.26 -7.31 -23.26
N GLN A 132 4.79 -6.25 -23.87
CA GLN A 132 5.67 -5.30 -23.17
C GLN A 132 4.91 -4.52 -22.09
N VAL A 133 3.68 -4.09 -22.38
CA VAL A 133 2.79 -3.43 -21.41
C VAL A 133 2.54 -4.33 -20.21
N MET A 134 2.21 -5.61 -20.43
CA MET A 134 1.97 -6.57 -19.35
C MET A 134 3.23 -6.82 -18.52
N ARG A 135 4.42 -6.91 -19.13
CA ARG A 135 5.71 -7.00 -18.39
C ARG A 135 5.98 -5.76 -17.54
N ASN A 136 5.67 -4.58 -18.05
CA ASN A 136 5.84 -3.33 -17.29
C ASN A 136 4.90 -3.30 -16.07
N ILE A 137 3.64 -3.74 -16.24
CA ILE A 137 2.68 -3.89 -15.13
C ILE A 137 3.21 -4.90 -14.11
N GLU A 138 3.69 -6.06 -14.54
CA GLU A 138 4.25 -7.10 -13.66
C GLU A 138 5.40 -6.57 -12.80
N ALA A 139 6.32 -5.80 -13.39
CA ALA A 139 7.44 -5.20 -12.67
C ALA A 139 6.97 -4.23 -11.57
N ILE A 140 5.94 -3.42 -11.85
CA ILE A 140 5.36 -2.48 -10.87
C ILE A 140 4.63 -3.23 -9.76
N LEU A 141 3.83 -4.24 -10.10
CA LEU A 141 3.15 -5.08 -9.11
C LEU A 141 4.17 -5.76 -8.19
N THR A 142 5.23 -6.34 -8.76
CA THR A 142 6.30 -7.01 -8.01
C THR A 142 6.98 -6.04 -7.05
N ALA A 143 7.27 -4.81 -7.48
CA ALA A 143 7.85 -3.78 -6.63
C ALA A 143 6.94 -3.36 -5.46
N ALA A 144 5.62 -3.51 -5.63
CA ALA A 144 4.62 -3.29 -4.59
C ALA A 144 4.29 -4.55 -3.76
N GLY A 145 4.98 -5.68 -3.99
CA GLY A 145 4.69 -6.95 -3.32
C GLY A 145 3.39 -7.64 -3.80
N ALA A 146 2.92 -7.30 -5.00
CA ALA A 146 1.69 -7.79 -5.61
C ALA A 146 1.96 -8.64 -6.86
N THR A 147 0.91 -9.29 -7.35
CA THR A 147 0.88 -10.11 -8.57
C THR A 147 -0.36 -9.81 -9.40
N PHE A 148 -0.48 -10.39 -10.59
CA PHE A 148 -1.69 -10.25 -11.42
C PHE A 148 -2.98 -10.73 -10.72
N LYS A 149 -2.88 -11.63 -9.75
CA LYS A 149 -4.03 -12.13 -8.97
C LYS A 149 -4.63 -11.08 -8.06
N ASP A 150 -3.84 -10.07 -7.70
CA ASP A 150 -4.25 -8.99 -6.81
C ASP A 150 -4.97 -7.87 -7.56
N ILE A 151 -4.94 -7.88 -8.90
CA ILE A 151 -5.64 -6.91 -9.74
C ILE A 151 -7.15 -7.14 -9.65
N VAL A 152 -7.88 -6.08 -9.34
CA VAL A 152 -9.34 -6.09 -9.24
C VAL A 152 -10.03 -5.39 -10.42
N LYS A 153 -9.32 -4.46 -11.09
CA LYS A 153 -9.85 -3.69 -12.22
C LYS A 153 -8.74 -3.34 -13.21
N THR A 154 -9.02 -3.46 -14.51
CA THR A 154 -8.18 -2.90 -15.57
C THR A 154 -8.95 -1.95 -16.49
N GLY A 155 -8.27 -0.92 -17.00
CA GLY A 155 -8.71 -0.12 -18.14
C GLY A 155 -7.82 -0.45 -19.33
N VAL A 156 -8.41 -0.84 -20.47
CA VAL A 156 -7.69 -1.16 -21.70
C VAL A 156 -8.09 -0.17 -22.78
N PHE A 157 -7.13 0.59 -23.28
CA PHE A 157 -7.34 1.62 -24.28
C PHE A 157 -6.62 1.23 -25.57
N LEU A 158 -7.37 1.15 -26.67
CA LEU A 158 -6.87 0.74 -27.97
C LEU A 158 -6.85 1.94 -28.93
N ALA A 159 -5.85 2.00 -29.80
CA ALA A 159 -5.85 2.95 -30.92
C ALA A 159 -6.78 2.52 -32.07
N ASN A 160 -7.06 1.22 -32.18
CA ASN A 160 -7.97 0.62 -33.16
C ASN A 160 -8.70 -0.58 -32.54
N MET A 161 -10.02 -0.62 -32.59
CA MET A 161 -10.84 -1.72 -32.06
C MET A 161 -10.67 -3.03 -32.84
N ASP A 162 -10.21 -2.99 -34.09
CA ASP A 162 -9.91 -4.20 -34.86
C ASP A 162 -8.82 -5.07 -34.20
N ASP A 163 -7.96 -4.47 -33.37
CA ASP A 163 -6.91 -5.16 -32.62
C ASP A 163 -7.42 -5.90 -31.36
N PHE A 164 -8.70 -5.76 -31.01
CA PHE A 164 -9.27 -6.27 -29.76
C PHE A 164 -9.02 -7.77 -29.55
N ALA A 165 -9.20 -8.59 -30.59
CA ALA A 165 -8.99 -10.04 -30.50
C ALA A 165 -7.51 -10.39 -30.24
N ALA A 166 -6.59 -9.68 -30.89
CA ALA A 166 -5.15 -9.88 -30.74
C ALA A 166 -4.68 -9.49 -29.33
N VAL A 167 -5.12 -8.34 -28.84
CA VAL A 167 -4.83 -7.87 -27.48
C VAL A 167 -5.39 -8.82 -26.43
N ASN A 168 -6.63 -9.30 -26.61
CA ASN A 168 -7.25 -10.27 -25.69
C ASN A 168 -6.48 -11.59 -25.63
N GLY A 169 -5.95 -12.07 -26.75
CA GLY A 169 -5.16 -13.30 -26.81
C GLY A 169 -3.90 -13.24 -25.95
N VAL A 170 -3.27 -12.07 -25.85
CA VAL A 170 -2.12 -11.85 -24.94
C VAL A 170 -2.62 -11.63 -23.51
N TYR A 171 -3.58 -10.73 -23.32
CA TYR A 171 -4.13 -10.37 -22.01
C TYR A 171 -4.61 -11.58 -21.21
N ALA A 172 -5.32 -12.51 -21.85
CA ALA A 172 -5.86 -13.71 -21.20
C ALA A 172 -4.79 -14.67 -20.67
N GLN A 173 -3.52 -14.56 -21.12
CA GLN A 173 -2.43 -15.40 -20.62
C GLN A 173 -2.02 -15.04 -19.18
N TYR A 174 -2.35 -13.82 -18.73
CA TYR A 174 -1.97 -13.30 -17.42
C TYR A 174 -3.06 -13.46 -16.36
N PHE A 175 -4.27 -13.83 -16.75
CA PHE A 175 -5.41 -13.95 -15.85
C PHE A 175 -6.08 -15.32 -15.99
N SER A 176 -6.38 -15.94 -14.85
CA SER A 176 -7.27 -17.09 -14.81
C SER A 176 -8.72 -16.63 -14.99
N GLU A 177 -9.51 -17.34 -15.78
CA GLU A 177 -10.90 -16.98 -16.10
C GLU A 177 -11.76 -16.82 -14.83
N ASP A 178 -11.58 -17.72 -13.86
CA ASP A 178 -12.32 -17.72 -12.58
C ASP A 178 -12.06 -16.49 -11.70
N THR A 179 -10.93 -15.81 -11.89
CA THR A 179 -10.47 -14.71 -11.03
C THR A 179 -10.07 -13.47 -11.84
N ALA A 180 -10.53 -13.38 -13.09
CA ALA A 180 -10.18 -12.26 -13.95
C ALA A 180 -10.73 -10.93 -13.38
N PRO A 181 -9.98 -9.82 -13.49
CA PRO A 181 -10.41 -8.54 -12.96
C PRO A 181 -11.62 -8.00 -13.72
N ALA A 182 -12.37 -7.10 -13.08
CA ALA A 182 -13.32 -6.27 -13.81
C ALA A 182 -12.57 -5.50 -14.90
N ARG A 183 -13.22 -5.27 -16.06
CA ARG A 183 -12.54 -4.67 -17.21
C ARG A 183 -13.45 -3.72 -17.97
N ALA A 184 -12.87 -2.60 -18.41
CA ALA A 184 -13.40 -1.77 -19.47
C ALA A 184 -12.39 -1.73 -20.61
N CYS A 185 -12.86 -1.89 -21.85
CA CYS A 185 -12.03 -1.79 -23.05
C CYS A 185 -12.72 -0.86 -24.05
N VAL A 186 -11.99 0.14 -24.54
CA VAL A 186 -12.50 1.15 -25.48
C VAL A 186 -11.44 1.49 -26.51
N GLU A 187 -11.89 1.91 -27.69
CA GLU A 187 -11.05 2.63 -28.64
C GLU A 187 -11.01 4.12 -28.25
N VAL A 188 -9.83 4.72 -28.36
CA VAL A 188 -9.62 6.15 -28.07
C VAL A 188 -9.06 6.87 -29.27
N SER A 189 -9.27 8.19 -29.35
CA SER A 189 -8.83 8.99 -30.49
C SER A 189 -7.32 9.01 -30.70
N ARG A 190 -6.54 8.92 -29.61
CA ARG A 190 -5.08 8.86 -29.65
C ARG A 190 -4.48 8.45 -28.30
N LEU A 191 -3.40 7.67 -28.34
CA LEU A 191 -2.60 7.31 -27.17
C LEU A 191 -1.27 8.09 -27.10
N PRO A 192 -0.69 8.30 -25.91
CA PRO A 192 0.63 8.90 -25.74
C PRO A 192 1.70 8.20 -26.60
N LYS A 193 2.61 8.98 -27.19
CA LYS A 193 3.66 8.48 -28.11
C LYS A 193 3.16 7.69 -29.33
N ASN A 194 1.86 7.73 -29.65
CA ASN A 194 1.21 6.99 -30.75
C ASN A 194 1.39 5.46 -30.64
N VAL A 195 1.34 4.92 -29.41
CA VAL A 195 1.27 3.47 -29.22
C VAL A 195 -0.11 2.93 -29.63
N LEU A 196 -0.20 1.61 -29.76
CA LEU A 196 -1.42 0.92 -30.19
C LEU A 196 -2.29 0.49 -29.01
N VAL A 197 -1.69 0.31 -27.84
CA VAL A 197 -2.37 -0.12 -26.61
C VAL A 197 -1.79 0.56 -25.37
N GLU A 198 -2.67 0.93 -24.45
CA GLU A 198 -2.33 1.38 -23.10
C GLU A 198 -3.21 0.63 -22.09
N ILE A 199 -2.63 0.17 -20.98
CA ILE A 199 -3.36 -0.55 -19.94
C ILE A 199 -3.05 0.05 -18.57
N GLU A 200 -4.08 0.39 -17.81
CA GLU A 200 -3.99 0.75 -16.40
C GLU A 200 -4.63 -0.34 -15.52
N CYS A 201 -4.26 -0.39 -14.25
CA CYS A 201 -4.90 -1.31 -13.31
C CYS A 201 -4.96 -0.81 -11.87
N ILE A 202 -5.91 -1.37 -11.13
CA ILE A 202 -6.05 -1.23 -9.69
C ILE A 202 -5.92 -2.62 -9.08
N ALA A 203 -5.08 -2.74 -8.05
CA ALA A 203 -4.90 -3.97 -7.29
C ALA A 203 -5.17 -3.75 -5.80
N VAL A 204 -5.48 -4.83 -5.09
CA VAL A 204 -5.64 -4.84 -3.64
C VAL A 204 -4.56 -5.75 -3.04
N ILE A 205 -3.69 -5.17 -2.22
CA ILE A 205 -2.62 -5.90 -1.55
C ILE A 205 -3.02 -6.24 -0.12
N SER A 206 -2.63 -7.43 0.32
CA SER A 206 -2.71 -7.83 1.73
C SER A 206 -1.36 -7.51 2.37
N GLN A 207 -1.29 -6.42 3.14
CA GLN A 207 -0.17 -6.17 4.05
C GLN A 207 -0.26 -7.04 5.29
#